data_AF-A0A2V7DNH7-F1
#
_entry.id   AF-A0A2V7DNH7-F1
#
_cell.length_a   1.000
_cell.length_b   1.000
_cell.length_c   1.000
_cell.angle_alpha   90.00
_cell.angle_beta   90.00
_cell.angle_gamma   90.00
#
_symmetry.space_group_name_H-M   'P 1'
#
loop_
_entity.id
_entity.type
_entity.pdbx_description
1 polymer ?
#
loop_
_entity_poly.entity_id
_entity_poly.type
_entity_poly.pdbx_seq_one_letter_code
_entity_poly.pdbx_strand_id
1 'polypeptide(L)'
;MPHSAFLNVPYDQRYEKMFVALIAGLCAFGLRPRATLEIPGPSRRLDRILELISACRYSFHDLSRVQLSHGAPRFNMPFEIGLAVATARWRPAHQWFLFEARRFRIQQTLSDLGGT
;
A
#
# COMPACT_ATOMS: atom_id res chain seq x y z
N MET A 1 3.24 21.82 -5.43
CA MET A 1 3.10 21.09 -4.15
C MET A 1 3.50 19.64 -4.37
N PRO A 2 4.30 19.01 -3.49
CA PRO A 2 4.69 17.61 -3.64
C PRO A 2 3.46 16.71 -3.64
N HIS A 3 3.42 15.72 -4.54
CA HIS A 3 2.34 14.74 -4.56
C HIS A 3 2.45 13.79 -3.36
N SER A 4 1.33 13.47 -2.72
CA SER A 4 1.31 12.51 -1.62
C SER A 4 1.30 11.07 -2.14
N ALA A 5 1.99 10.19 -1.42
CA ALA A 5 2.14 8.76 -1.72
C ALA A 5 1.68 7.92 -0.53
N PHE A 6 0.62 7.13 -0.70
CA PHE A 6 0.13 6.22 0.35
C PHE A 6 1.05 4.99 0.46
N LEU A 7 1.35 4.57 1.69
CA LEU A 7 2.17 3.40 1.99
C LEU A 7 1.36 2.32 2.72
N ASN A 8 1.19 1.18 2.06
CA ASN A 8 0.69 -0.07 2.64
C ASN A 8 1.80 -1.12 2.57
N VAL A 9 2.68 -1.07 3.57
CA VAL A 9 3.89 -1.90 3.65
C VAL A 9 4.01 -2.56 5.04
N PRO A 10 4.81 -3.62 5.19
CA PRO A 10 5.07 -4.22 6.50
C PRO A 10 5.73 -3.25 7.49
N TYR A 11 5.42 -3.41 8.78
CA TYR A 11 5.98 -2.60 9.88
C TYR A 11 6.78 -3.42 10.89
N ASP A 12 7.14 -4.66 10.55
CA ASP A 12 7.94 -5.49 11.44
C ASP A 12 9.42 -5.07 11.43
N GLN A 13 10.15 -5.40 12.50
CA GLN A 13 11.55 -4.99 12.69
C GLN A 13 12.47 -5.41 11.52
N ARG A 14 12.21 -6.55 10.87
CA ARG A 14 13.03 -6.99 9.74
C ARG A 14 12.76 -6.16 8.49
N TYR A 15 11.67 -5.39 8.42
CA TYR A 15 11.32 -4.52 7.28
C TYR A 15 11.79 -3.08 7.47
N GLU A 16 12.17 -2.68 8.68
CA GLU A 16 12.52 -1.29 9.05
C GLU A 16 13.52 -0.63 8.08
N LYS A 17 14.61 -1.32 7.72
CA LYS A 17 15.59 -0.80 6.75
C LYS A 17 14.97 -0.51 5.38
N MET A 18 14.09 -1.40 4.91
CA MET A 18 13.37 -1.22 3.65
C MET A 18 12.37 -0.07 3.75
N PHE A 19 11.65 0.03 4.87
CA PHE A 19 10.73 1.12 5.13
C PHE A 19 11.42 2.49 5.07
N VAL A 20 12.56 2.64 5.74
CA VAL A 20 13.37 3.87 5.71
C VAL A 20 13.88 4.16 4.30
N ALA A 21 14.39 3.15 3.59
CA ALA A 21 14.86 3.30 2.22
C ALA A 21 13.74 3.76 1.26
N LEU A 22 12.54 3.18 1.39
CA LEU A 22 11.36 3.55 0.61
C LEU A 22 10.95 5.01 0.89
N ILE A 23 10.86 5.40 2.16
CA ILE A 23 10.55 6.78 2.55
C ILE A 23 11.60 7.75 1.97
N ALA A 24 12.89 7.45 2.16
CA ALA A 24 13.98 8.29 1.67
C ALA A 24 13.93 8.45 0.15
N GLY A 25 13.70 7.36 -0.58
CA GLY A 25 13.55 7.37 -2.04
C GLY A 25 12.36 8.22 -2.49
N LEU A 26 11.19 8.02 -1.90
CA LEU A 26 9.99 8.81 -2.23
C LEU A 26 10.20 10.30 -1.96
N CYS A 27 10.79 10.65 -0.82
CA CYS A 27 11.15 12.03 -0.51
C CYS A 27 12.14 12.62 -1.51
N ALA A 28 13.15 11.85 -1.95
CA ALA A 28 14.11 12.27 -2.96
C ALA A 28 13.45 12.55 -4.34
N PHE A 29 12.36 11.84 -4.65
CA PHE A 29 11.51 12.12 -5.83
C PHE A 29 10.49 13.25 -5.62
N GLY A 30 10.57 13.97 -4.50
CA GLY A 30 9.64 15.08 -4.19
C GLY A 30 8.23 14.61 -3.84
N LEU A 31 8.07 13.36 -3.41
CA LEU A 31 6.80 12.81 -2.92
C LEU A 31 6.72 12.95 -1.40
N ARG A 32 5.50 13.07 -0.87
CA ARG A 32 5.24 13.06 0.57
C ARG A 32 4.63 11.71 0.97
N PRO A 33 5.39 10.79 1.59
CA PRO A 33 4.86 9.52 2.09
C PRO A 33 3.77 9.76 3.13
N ARG A 34 2.74 8.91 3.11
CA ARG A 34 1.60 8.91 4.05
C ARG A 34 1.27 7.48 4.43
N ALA A 35 1.24 7.18 5.72
CA ALA A 35 0.92 5.85 6.23
C ALA A 35 -0.31 5.89 7.14
N THR A 36 -1.10 4.80 7.17
CA THR A 36 -2.28 4.69 8.05
C THR A 36 -1.92 4.85 9.54
N LEU A 37 -0.67 4.54 9.93
CA LEU A 37 -0.17 4.77 11.30
C LEU A 37 -0.18 6.26 11.71
N GLU A 38 -0.24 7.18 10.76
CA GLU A 38 -0.20 8.63 11.00
C GLU A 38 -1.52 9.23 11.48
N ILE A 39 -2.63 8.48 11.48
CA ILE A 39 -3.96 9.04 11.80
C ILE A 39 -4.55 8.42 13.07
N PRO A 40 -4.23 8.95 14.26
CA PRO A 40 -5.07 8.74 15.43
C PRO A 40 -6.40 9.48 15.23
N GLY A 41 -7.51 8.88 15.66
CA GLY A 41 -8.82 9.52 15.54
C GLY A 41 -10.00 8.57 15.80
N PRO A 42 -11.19 9.13 16.07
CA PRO A 42 -12.40 8.38 16.45
C PRO A 42 -13.09 7.68 15.27
N SER A 43 -12.72 8.00 14.03
CA SER A 43 -13.31 7.42 12.82
C SER A 43 -12.87 5.97 12.61
N ARG A 44 -13.72 5.19 11.91
CA ARG A 44 -13.41 3.78 11.60
C ARG A 44 -12.13 3.73 10.78
N ARG A 45 -11.28 2.74 11.08
CA ARG A 45 -9.98 2.57 10.40
C ARG A 45 -10.11 2.48 8.88
N LEU A 46 -11.17 1.83 8.39
CA LEU A 46 -11.43 1.69 6.95
C LEU A 46 -11.65 3.04 6.27
N ASP A 47 -12.46 3.91 6.85
CA ASP A 47 -12.78 5.23 6.28
C ASP A 47 -11.50 6.06 6.13
N ARG A 48 -10.62 6.02 7.13
CA ARG A 48 -9.31 6.69 7.08
C ARG A 48 -8.40 6.16 5.97
N ILE A 49 -8.40 4.84 5.75
CA ILE A 49 -7.64 4.23 4.66
C ILE A 49 -8.16 4.71 3.31
N LEU A 50 -9.49 4.69 3.13
CA LEU A 50 -10.14 5.18 1.90
C LEU A 50 -9.85 6.66 1.64
N GLU A 51 -9.95 7.50 2.67
CA GLU A 51 -9.61 8.93 2.60
C GLU A 51 -8.14 9.13 2.20
N LEU A 52 -7.22 8.40 2.84
CA LEU A 52 -5.78 8.47 2.56
C LEU A 52 -5.44 8.04 1.13
N ILE A 53 -5.91 6.87 0.70
CA ILE A 53 -5.71 6.35 -0.65
C ILE A 53 -6.25 7.37 -1.65
N SER A 54 -7.48 7.85 -1.44
CA SER A 54 -8.12 8.81 -2.33
C SER A 54 -7.31 10.10 -2.41
N ALA A 55 -6.81 10.64 -1.30
CA ALA A 55 -6.06 11.89 -1.26
C ALA A 55 -4.64 11.80 -1.89
N CYS A 56 -4.11 10.60 -2.11
CA CYS A 56 -2.78 10.41 -2.69
C CYS A 56 -2.84 10.24 -4.22
N ARG A 57 -1.85 10.80 -4.92
CA ARG A 57 -1.68 10.56 -6.36
C ARG A 57 -1.09 9.17 -6.63
N TYR A 58 -0.28 8.69 -5.69
CA TYR A 58 0.40 7.42 -5.77
C TYR A 58 0.05 6.55 -4.57
N SER A 59 0.01 5.24 -4.74
CA SER A 59 -0.04 4.27 -3.64
C SER A 59 0.94 3.13 -3.87
N PHE A 60 1.65 2.74 -2.83
CA PHE A 60 2.67 1.70 -2.86
C PHE A 60 2.28 0.61 -1.88
N HIS A 61 2.18 -0.60 -2.40
CA HIS A 61 1.66 -1.75 -1.67
C HIS A 61 2.65 -2.89 -1.70
N ASP A 62 2.97 -3.46 -0.55
CA ASP A 62 3.95 -4.54 -0.44
C ASP A 62 3.32 -5.79 0.19
N LEU A 63 3.23 -6.85 -0.61
CA LEU A 63 2.74 -8.16 -0.22
C LEU A 63 3.85 -9.17 0.10
N SER A 64 5.12 -8.76 0.06
CA SER A 64 6.30 -9.60 0.31
C SER A 64 6.28 -10.29 1.67
N ARG A 65 5.50 -9.78 2.62
CA ARG A 65 5.36 -10.32 3.98
C ARG A 65 3.93 -10.64 4.38
N VAL A 66 3.08 -10.99 3.43
CA VAL A 66 1.82 -11.67 3.78
C VAL A 66 2.17 -13.01 4.42
N GLN A 67 2.06 -13.06 5.74
CA GLN A 67 2.30 -14.26 6.54
C GLN A 67 1.01 -14.66 7.26
N LEU A 68 0.97 -15.92 7.69
CA LEU A 68 -0.05 -16.39 8.62
C LEU A 68 0.11 -15.63 9.95
N SER A 69 -0.99 -15.08 10.45
CA SER A 69 -1.10 -14.50 11.79
C SER A 69 -2.01 -15.42 12.59
N HIS A 70 -1.48 -16.04 13.65
CA HIS A 70 -2.26 -16.90 14.55
C HIS A 70 -3.00 -18.04 13.82
N GLY A 71 -2.37 -18.60 12.79
CA GLY A 71 -2.96 -19.68 11.97
C GLY A 71 -3.90 -19.22 10.86
N ALA A 72 -4.20 -17.92 10.74
CA ALA A 72 -5.04 -17.36 9.67
C ALA A 72 -4.24 -16.42 8.75
N PRO A 73 -4.48 -16.44 7.42
CA PRO A 73 -3.85 -15.50 6.49
C PRO A 73 -4.27 -14.05 6.79
N ARG A 74 -3.28 -13.14 6.85
CA ARG A 74 -3.54 -11.71 7.09
C ARG A 74 -3.98 -11.02 5.80
N PHE A 75 -5.30 -10.88 5.61
CA PHE A 75 -5.87 -10.31 4.38
C PHE A 75 -5.88 -8.78 4.31
N ASN A 76 -5.47 -8.06 5.36
CA ASN A 76 -5.55 -6.61 5.37
C ASN A 76 -4.75 -5.95 4.23
N MET A 77 -3.50 -6.35 4.00
CA MET A 77 -2.70 -5.74 2.93
C MET A 77 -3.27 -6.05 1.53
N PRO A 78 -3.67 -7.30 1.20
CA PRO A 78 -4.42 -7.60 -0.03
C PRO A 78 -5.73 -6.80 -0.17
N PHE A 79 -6.49 -6.64 0.91
CA PHE A 79 -7.73 -5.88 0.90
C PHE A 79 -7.50 -4.39 0.60
N GLU A 80 -6.50 -3.78 1.24
CA GLU A 80 -6.12 -2.38 1.01
C GLU A 80 -5.63 -2.13 -0.44
N ILE A 81 -4.99 -3.10 -1.10
CA ILE A 81 -4.71 -3.05 -2.55
C ILE A 81 -6.01 -3.04 -3.35
N GLY A 82 -6.97 -3.89 -3.01
CA GLY A 82 -8.28 -3.91 -3.66
C GLY A 82 -8.96 -2.53 -3.62
N LEU A 83 -8.83 -1.81 -2.51
CA LEU A 83 -9.32 -0.44 -2.38
C LEU A 83 -8.58 0.55 -3.30
N ALA A 84 -7.26 0.42 -3.44
CA ALA A 84 -6.47 1.27 -4.36
C ALA A 84 -6.82 1.00 -5.83
N VAL A 85 -6.99 -0.27 -6.21
CA VAL A 85 -7.45 -0.67 -7.56
C VAL A 85 -8.83 -0.08 -7.85
N ALA A 86 -9.76 -0.19 -6.90
CA ALA A 86 -11.09 0.41 -7.02
C ALA A 86 -11.01 1.95 -7.10
N THR A 87 -10.16 2.58 -6.29
CA THR A 87 -9.96 4.03 -6.31
C THR A 87 -9.47 4.50 -7.68
N ALA A 88 -8.52 3.79 -8.30
CA ALA A 88 -8.01 4.12 -9.63
C ALA A 88 -9.10 4.11 -10.72
N ARG A 89 -10.18 3.33 -10.56
CA ARG A 89 -11.33 3.34 -11.47
C ARG A 89 -12.11 4.65 -11.42
N TRP A 90 -12.25 5.25 -10.23
CA TRP A 90 -13.00 6.50 -10.03
C TRP A 90 -12.11 7.74 -10.06
N ARG A 91 -10.80 7.57 -9.85
CA ARG A 91 -9.77 8.62 -9.85
C ARG A 91 -8.65 8.18 -10.81
N PRO A 92 -8.79 8.40 -12.13
CA PRO A 92 -7.80 7.93 -13.12
C PRO A 92 -6.38 8.47 -12.92
N ALA A 93 -6.23 9.58 -12.20
CA ALA A 93 -4.93 10.15 -11.83
C ALA A 93 -4.22 9.38 -10.70
N HIS A 94 -4.93 8.50 -9.98
CA HIS A 94 -4.36 7.67 -8.93
C HIS A 94 -3.64 6.47 -9.55
N GLN A 95 -2.33 6.40 -9.36
CA GLN A 95 -1.50 5.29 -9.81
C GLN A 95 -1.08 4.45 -8.61
N TRP A 96 -1.13 3.13 -8.75
CA TRP A 96 -0.81 2.20 -7.67
C TRP A 96 0.31 1.26 -8.11
N PHE A 97 1.15 0.87 -7.16
CA PHE A 97 2.31 0.01 -7.36
C PHE A 97 2.27 -1.14 -6.37
N LEU A 98 2.69 -2.32 -6.84
CA LEU A 98 2.63 -3.55 -6.08
C LEU A 98 3.98 -4.25 -6.05
N PHE A 99 4.49 -4.50 -4.85
CA PHE A 99 5.73 -5.21 -4.58
C PHE A 99 5.44 -6.58 -3.99
N GLU A 100 6.25 -7.57 -4.37
CA GLU A 100 6.12 -8.95 -3.94
C GLU A 100 7.52 -9.56 -3.73
N ALA A 101 7.63 -10.51 -2.79
CA ALA A 101 8.91 -11.15 -2.46
C ALA A 101 9.46 -12.01 -3.60
N ARG A 102 8.58 -12.57 -4.42
CA ARG A 102 8.92 -13.52 -5.48
C ARG A 102 8.37 -13.05 -6.82
N ARG A 103 9.23 -13.06 -7.83
CA ARG A 103 8.86 -12.77 -9.22
C ARG A 103 7.69 -13.68 -9.63
N PHE A 104 6.67 -13.10 -10.28
CA PHE A 104 5.46 -13.78 -10.78
C PHE A 104 4.53 -14.42 -9.73
N ARG A 105 4.84 -14.35 -8.42
CA ARG A 105 3.91 -14.86 -7.39
C ARG A 105 2.56 -14.14 -7.44
N ILE A 106 2.56 -12.83 -7.74
CA ILE A 106 1.33 -12.05 -7.88
C ILE A 106 0.39 -12.62 -8.95
N GLN A 107 0.94 -13.17 -10.04
CA GLN A 107 0.16 -13.76 -11.14
C GLN A 107 -0.47 -15.09 -10.73
N GLN A 108 0.04 -15.74 -9.68
CA GLN A 108 -0.50 -16.99 -9.14
C GLN A 108 -1.55 -16.73 -8.06
N THR A 109 -1.43 -15.65 -7.28
CA THR A 109 -2.30 -15.37 -6.12
C THR A 109 -3.35 -14.30 -6.39
N LEU A 110 -3.14 -13.45 -7.39
CA LEU A 110 -4.01 -12.35 -7.83
C LEU A 110 -3.96 -12.27 -9.37
N SER A 111 -4.30 -13.38 -10.04
CA SER A 111 -4.26 -13.49 -11.51
C SER A 111 -5.08 -12.41 -12.22
N ASP A 112 -6.16 -11.94 -11.60
CA ASP A 112 -7.04 -10.90 -12.16
C ASP A 112 -6.37 -9.52 -12.26
N LEU A 113 -5.23 -9.31 -11.58
CA LEU A 113 -4.38 -8.11 -11.72
C LEU A 113 -3.37 -8.25 -12.87
N GLY A 114 -3.27 -9.40 -13.51
CA GLY A 114 -2.39 -9.65 -14.66
C GLY A 114 -2.88 -8.93 -15.92
N GLY A 115 -2.69 -7.62 -16.00
CA GLY A 115 -3.08 -6.82 -17.18
C GLY A 115 -3.61 -5.43 -16.88
N THR A 116 -3.71 -5.07 -15.59
CA THR A 116 -3.95 -3.68 -15.14
C THR A 116 -2.64 -2.91 -15.04
#